data_AF-A0A497IYJ1-F1
#
_entry.id   AF-A0A497IYJ1-F1
#
_cell.length_a   1.000
_cell.length_b   1.000
_cell.length_c   1.000
_cell.angle_alpha   90.00
_cell.angle_beta   90.00
_cell.angle_gamma   90.00
#
_symmetry.space_group_name_H-M   'P 1'
#
loop_
_entity.id
_entity.type
_entity.pdbx_description
1 polymer ?
#
loop_
_entity_poly.entity_id
_entity_poly.type
_entity_poly.pdbx_seq_one_letter_code
_entity_poly.pdbx_strand_id
1 'polypeptide(L)'
;MQEEINQLKLCLCLKTELEPSLNVSFPSVLHVPPVNILFEQSIKTTHNWEEVILDLFDAINERRSVRWFKQDPLDKSIIRKILEAAIRAPTAMAMEQWFFIVVKDEGMCKKIWELLKKSHIYYYTKAREGSDSIDLRVLKKLQERLDQGMYRAPIYVAAFLKLSNKGLKKDYSDIEELWGVESVSAALENISLAATALGLGTCWIG
;
A
#
# COMPACT_ATOMS: atom_id res chain seq x y z
N MET A 1 -20.10 -11.79 35.12
CA MET A 1 -20.53 -11.24 33.82
C MET A 1 -20.52 -9.72 33.75
N GLN A 2 -20.87 -8.98 34.82
CA GLN A 2 -20.76 -7.50 34.80
C GLN A 2 -19.35 -6.98 35.17
N GLU A 3 -18.58 -7.74 35.96
CA GLU A 3 -17.20 -7.40 36.35
C GLU A 3 -16.19 -7.40 35.17
N GLU A 4 -16.31 -8.34 34.23
CA GLU A 4 -15.40 -8.48 33.07
C GLU A 4 -15.62 -7.37 32.03
N ILE A 5 -16.82 -6.81 31.96
CA ILE A 5 -17.15 -5.68 31.06
C ILE A 5 -16.54 -4.36 31.59
N ASN A 6 -16.32 -4.24 32.90
CA ASN A 6 -15.67 -3.05 33.48
C ASN A 6 -14.14 -3.08 33.36
N GLN A 7 -13.51 -4.27 33.34
CA GLN A 7 -12.07 -4.42 33.05
C GLN A 7 -11.71 -4.03 31.61
N LEU A 8 -12.60 -4.31 30.64
CA LEU A 8 -12.42 -3.90 29.25
C LEU A 8 -12.65 -2.40 29.00
N LYS A 9 -13.45 -1.73 29.84
CA LYS A 9 -13.61 -0.26 29.80
C LYS A 9 -12.43 0.49 30.40
N LEU A 10 -11.68 -0.12 31.31
CA LEU A 10 -10.49 0.50 31.91
C LEU A 10 -9.29 0.54 30.94
N CYS A 11 -9.22 -0.37 29.97
CA CYS A 11 -8.15 -0.42 28.97
C CYS A 11 -8.31 0.61 27.82
N LEU A 12 -9.48 1.25 27.70
CA LEU A 12 -9.77 2.24 26.65
C LEU A 12 -9.58 3.69 27.09
N CYS A 13 -9.03 3.94 28.28
CA CYS A 13 -8.85 5.28 28.85
C CYS A 13 -7.39 5.67 29.16
N LEU A 14 -6.40 5.01 28.56
CA LEU A 14 -5.02 5.51 28.57
C LEU A 14 -4.78 6.34 27.31
N LYS A 15 -5.10 7.63 27.43
CA LYS A 15 -4.45 8.68 26.65
C LYS A 15 -2.94 8.48 26.76
N THR A 16 -2.29 8.09 25.67
CA THR A 16 -0.85 8.30 25.54
C THR A 16 -0.67 9.72 25.02
N GLU A 17 -0.37 10.61 25.95
CA GLU A 17 0.28 11.88 25.67
C GLU A 17 1.61 11.54 24.96
N LEU A 18 1.66 11.76 23.66
CA LEU A 18 2.90 11.73 22.89
C LEU A 18 3.67 13.00 23.25
N GLU A 19 4.75 12.86 24.01
CA GLU A 19 5.67 13.97 24.27
C GLU A 19 6.33 14.47 22.98
N PRO A 20 6.48 15.80 22.81
CA PRO A 20 7.11 16.40 21.65
C PRO A 20 8.61 16.58 21.89
N SER A 21 9.46 15.77 21.26
CA SER A 21 10.81 16.20 20.82
C SER A 21 11.58 15.08 20.13
N LEU A 22 11.44 14.99 18.80
CA LEU A 22 12.53 14.52 17.94
C LEU A 22 12.74 15.58 16.87
N ASN A 23 13.74 16.42 17.13
CA ASN A 23 14.18 17.49 16.25
C ASN A 23 14.92 16.86 15.05
N VAL A 24 14.16 16.34 14.09
CA VAL A 24 14.71 15.85 12.82
C VAL A 24 14.76 17.03 11.87
N SER A 25 15.94 17.60 11.70
CA SER A 25 16.19 18.58 10.64
C SER A 25 16.09 17.86 9.28
N PHE A 26 15.10 18.26 8.49
CA PHE A 26 15.02 17.87 7.09
C PHE A 26 15.92 18.81 6.27
N PRO A 27 16.88 18.30 5.48
CA PRO A 27 17.58 19.15 4.54
C PRO A 27 16.59 19.70 3.51
N SER A 28 16.81 20.95 3.13
CA SER A 28 16.07 21.69 2.13
C SER A 28 15.90 20.89 0.83
N VAL A 29 14.73 21.06 0.22
CA VAL A 29 14.31 20.51 -1.08
C VAL A 29 15.50 20.42 -2.05
N LEU A 30 16.00 19.20 -2.27
CA LEU A 30 16.96 18.94 -3.32
C LEU A 30 16.22 19.09 -4.65
N HIS A 31 16.54 20.15 -5.38
CA HIS A 31 16.20 20.28 -6.79
C HIS A 31 16.74 19.05 -7.52
N VAL A 32 15.83 18.18 -8.00
CA VAL A 32 16.21 16.99 -8.77
C VAL A 32 16.55 17.47 -10.18
N PRO A 33 17.82 17.44 -10.63
CA PRO A 33 18.15 17.84 -11.98
C PRO A 33 17.54 16.83 -12.98
N PRO A 34 17.30 17.25 -14.24
CA PRO A 34 16.88 16.32 -15.29
C PRO A 34 17.94 15.22 -15.44
N VAL A 35 17.51 13.97 -15.28
CA VAL A 35 18.37 12.79 -15.45
C VAL A 35 18.70 12.66 -16.93
N ASN A 36 19.92 13.04 -17.31
CA ASN A 36 20.52 12.60 -18.57
C ASN A 36 20.84 11.12 -18.43
N ILE A 37 20.05 10.28 -19.10
CA ILE A 37 20.27 8.84 -19.16
C ILE A 37 21.45 8.59 -20.11
N LEU A 38 22.65 8.45 -19.55
CA LEU A 38 23.75 7.80 -20.24
C LEU A 38 23.58 6.29 -20.05
N PHE A 39 23.14 5.62 -21.11
CA PHE A 39 23.18 4.16 -21.21
C PHE A 39 24.64 3.72 -21.27
N GLU A 40 25.08 2.96 -20.26
CA GLU A 40 25.94 1.77 -20.37
C GLU A 40 26.65 1.54 -19.03
N GLN A 41 26.24 0.49 -18.31
CA GLN A 41 27.15 -0.44 -17.65
C GLN A 41 26.35 -1.65 -17.15
N SER A 42 26.72 -2.83 -17.65
CA SER A 42 26.02 -4.09 -17.41
C SER A 42 26.10 -4.50 -15.93
N ILE A 43 24.96 -4.53 -15.26
CA ILE A 43 24.82 -5.16 -13.94
C ILE A 43 24.43 -6.62 -14.20
N LYS A 44 25.32 -7.56 -13.89
CA LYS A 44 25.03 -9.00 -13.96
C LYS A 44 24.15 -9.41 -12.76
N THR A 45 22.83 -9.44 -12.94
CA THR A 45 21.89 -10.08 -12.01
C THR A 45 21.55 -11.50 -12.48
N THR A 46 21.43 -12.44 -11.54
CA THR A 46 21.26 -13.89 -11.81
C THR A 46 19.83 -14.32 -12.17
N HIS A 47 18.90 -13.38 -12.34
CA HIS A 47 17.58 -13.63 -12.93
C HIS A 47 17.45 -12.78 -14.19
N ASN A 48 17.33 -13.44 -15.33
CA ASN A 48 17.20 -12.81 -16.64
C ASN A 48 15.75 -12.32 -16.82
N TRP A 49 15.41 -11.18 -16.20
CA TRP A 49 14.09 -10.53 -16.33
C TRP A 49 13.85 -9.92 -17.72
N GLU A 50 14.79 -10.08 -18.66
CA GLU A 50 14.68 -9.61 -20.04
C GLU A 50 13.69 -10.43 -20.88
N GLU A 51 13.27 -11.63 -20.46
CA GLU A 51 12.51 -12.54 -21.32
C GLU A 51 10.99 -12.32 -21.37
N VAL A 52 10.38 -11.60 -20.41
CA VAL A 52 8.92 -11.33 -20.46
C VAL A 52 8.59 -9.97 -19.83
N ILE A 53 8.64 -8.92 -20.65
CA ILE A 53 7.97 -7.66 -20.34
C ILE A 53 6.73 -7.60 -21.22
N LEU A 54 5.53 -7.66 -20.61
CA LEU A 54 4.29 -7.46 -21.36
C LEU A 54 4.27 -6.03 -21.91
N ASP A 55 3.64 -5.87 -23.08
CA ASP A 55 3.31 -4.52 -23.53
C ASP A 55 2.24 -3.88 -22.62
N LEU A 56 1.99 -2.59 -22.83
CA LEU A 56 1.04 -1.85 -21.99
C LEU A 56 -0.38 -2.43 -22.03
N PHE A 57 -0.87 -2.80 -23.22
CA PHE A 57 -2.24 -3.28 -23.37
C PHE A 57 -2.39 -4.69 -22.81
N ASP A 58 -1.39 -5.53 -22.99
CA ASP A 58 -1.32 -6.85 -22.36
C ASP A 58 -1.30 -6.73 -20.83
N ALA A 59 -0.46 -5.86 -20.28
CA ALA A 59 -0.41 -5.62 -18.84
C ALA A 59 -1.77 -5.16 -18.27
N ILE A 60 -2.48 -4.27 -18.98
CA ILE A 60 -3.83 -3.82 -18.59
C ILE A 60 -4.83 -5.00 -18.63
N ASN A 61 -4.81 -5.79 -19.71
CA ASN A 61 -5.75 -6.89 -19.91
C ASN A 61 -5.50 -8.06 -18.95
N GLU A 62 -4.26 -8.33 -18.60
CA GLU A 62 -3.85 -9.43 -17.73
C GLU A 62 -3.91 -9.08 -16.24
N ARG A 63 -3.91 -7.79 -15.88
CA ARG A 63 -3.94 -7.36 -14.47
C ARG A 63 -5.10 -8.04 -13.72
N ARG A 64 -4.78 -8.63 -12.57
CA ARG A 64 -5.76 -9.21 -11.64
C ARG A 64 -5.38 -8.86 -10.20
N SER A 65 -6.37 -8.80 -9.32
CA SER A 65 -6.13 -8.75 -7.88
C SER A 65 -5.72 -10.14 -7.38
N VAL A 66 -4.41 -10.38 -7.36
CA VAL A 66 -3.79 -11.63 -6.90
C VAL A 66 -3.77 -11.64 -5.38
N ARG A 67 -4.30 -12.69 -4.74
CA ARG A 67 -4.48 -12.73 -3.28
C ARG A 67 -3.67 -13.83 -2.60
N TRP A 68 -2.84 -14.54 -3.37
CA TRP A 68 -1.98 -15.62 -2.92
C TRP A 68 -0.62 -15.40 -3.54
N PHE A 69 0.40 -15.27 -2.70
CA PHE A 69 1.73 -14.87 -3.14
C PHE A 69 2.76 -15.92 -2.73
N LYS A 70 3.69 -16.18 -3.65
CA LYS A 70 4.95 -16.84 -3.28
C LYS A 70 5.71 -15.93 -2.32
N GLN A 71 6.49 -16.52 -1.42
CA GLN A 71 7.26 -15.79 -0.43
C GLN A 71 8.70 -15.50 -0.91
N ASP A 72 8.95 -15.70 -2.20
CA ASP A 72 10.25 -15.42 -2.82
C ASP A 72 10.57 -13.92 -2.66
N PRO A 73 11.79 -13.57 -2.22
CA PRO A 73 12.18 -12.17 -2.07
C PRO A 73 12.26 -11.49 -3.43
N LEU A 74 11.90 -10.22 -3.48
CA LEU A 74 12.00 -9.41 -4.70
C LEU A 74 13.23 -8.51 -4.66
N ASP A 75 13.90 -8.40 -5.80
CA ASP A 75 15.08 -7.55 -5.95
C ASP A 75 14.76 -6.06 -5.80
N LYS A 76 15.67 -5.32 -5.18
CA LYS A 76 15.52 -3.87 -4.95
C LYS A 76 15.38 -3.09 -6.26
N SER A 77 16.02 -3.55 -7.33
CA SER A 77 15.93 -2.94 -8.67
C SER A 77 14.52 -3.02 -9.24
N ILE A 78 13.84 -4.17 -9.07
CA ILE A 78 12.47 -4.38 -9.52
C ILE A 78 11.50 -3.49 -8.74
N ILE A 79 11.63 -3.45 -7.41
CA ILE A 79 10.82 -2.56 -6.56
C ILE A 79 11.01 -1.09 -7.00
N ARG A 80 12.26 -0.67 -7.23
CA ARG A 80 12.57 0.68 -7.71
C ARG A 80 11.90 0.98 -9.04
N LYS A 81 12.00 0.08 -10.03
CA LYS A 81 11.37 0.24 -11.35
C LYS A 81 9.85 0.41 -11.25
N ILE A 82 9.20 -0.34 -10.36
CA ILE A 82 7.77 -0.22 -10.08
C ILE A 82 7.42 1.12 -9.45
N LEU A 83 8.20 1.59 -8.47
CA LEU A 83 7.99 2.90 -7.83
C LEU A 83 8.27 4.07 -8.79
N GLU A 84 9.22 3.91 -9.70
CA GLU A 84 9.49 4.89 -10.76
C GLU A 84 8.29 5.05 -11.70
N ALA A 85 7.56 3.97 -11.99
CA ALA A 85 6.30 4.06 -12.72
C ALA A 85 5.20 4.76 -11.89
N ALA A 86 5.15 4.50 -10.57
CA ALA A 86 4.19 5.12 -9.66
C ALA A 86 4.25 6.66 -9.71
N ILE A 87 5.46 7.22 -9.61
CA ILE A 87 5.66 8.69 -9.60
C ILE A 87 5.45 9.36 -10.96
N ARG A 88 5.16 8.59 -12.02
CA ARG A 88 4.74 9.14 -13.32
C ARG A 88 3.23 9.34 -13.43
N ALA A 89 2.48 9.02 -12.39
CA ALA A 89 1.06 9.31 -12.35
C ALA A 89 0.79 10.82 -12.45
N PRO A 90 -0.35 11.24 -13.05
CA PRO A 90 -0.74 12.63 -13.03
C PRO A 90 -1.05 13.08 -11.59
N THR A 91 -0.79 14.36 -11.30
CA THR A 91 -1.11 14.98 -10.02
C THR A 91 -1.82 16.30 -10.24
N ALA A 92 -2.82 16.60 -9.41
CA ALA A 92 -3.40 17.93 -9.37
C ALA A 92 -2.33 18.94 -8.95
N MET A 93 -2.23 20.03 -9.72
CA MET A 93 -1.30 21.14 -9.47
C MET A 93 0.18 20.73 -9.34
N ALA A 94 0.58 19.57 -9.88
CA ALA A 94 1.94 19.04 -9.74
C ALA A 94 2.42 18.89 -8.27
N MET A 95 1.50 18.67 -7.33
CA MET A 95 1.80 18.72 -5.89
C MET A 95 2.51 17.48 -5.35
N GLU A 96 2.41 16.34 -6.04
CA GLU A 96 3.06 15.07 -5.67
C GLU A 96 2.90 14.74 -4.18
N GLN A 97 1.69 14.90 -3.63
CA GLN A 97 1.41 14.74 -2.19
C GLN A 97 1.54 13.30 -1.70
N TRP A 98 1.95 12.35 -2.53
CA TRP A 98 2.14 10.96 -2.12
C TRP A 98 3.43 10.78 -1.31
N PHE A 99 3.43 9.76 -0.46
CA PHE A 99 4.66 9.08 -0.08
C PHE A 99 4.40 7.57 0.01
N PHE A 100 5.44 6.80 -0.27
CA PHE A 100 5.36 5.35 -0.31
C PHE A 100 6.29 4.75 0.75
N ILE A 101 5.78 3.79 1.51
CA ILE A 101 6.56 2.96 2.43
C ILE A 101 6.60 1.55 1.87
N VAL A 102 7.80 1.07 1.56
CA VAL A 102 8.03 -0.32 1.16
C VAL A 102 8.49 -1.13 2.36
N VAL A 103 7.73 -2.18 2.68
CA VAL A 103 8.05 -3.13 3.74
C VAL A 103 8.41 -4.47 3.10
N LYS A 104 9.63 -4.93 3.37
CA LYS A 104 10.16 -6.23 2.91
C LYS A 104 10.74 -7.10 4.02
N ASP A 105 10.79 -6.58 5.24
CA ASP A 105 11.22 -7.34 6.41
C ASP A 105 10.17 -8.42 6.69
N GLU A 106 10.59 -9.68 6.77
CA GLU A 106 9.66 -10.81 6.91
C GLU A 106 8.81 -10.70 8.18
N GLY A 107 9.42 -10.30 9.29
CA GLY A 107 8.74 -10.12 10.57
C GLY A 107 7.66 -9.04 10.51
N MET A 108 7.97 -7.90 9.89
CA MET A 108 7.01 -6.82 9.68
C MET A 108 5.92 -7.20 8.67
N CYS A 109 6.26 -7.86 7.57
CA CYS A 109 5.30 -8.36 6.58
C CYS A 109 4.30 -9.32 7.23
N LYS A 110 4.77 -10.22 8.11
CA LYS A 110 3.90 -11.10 8.88
C LYS A 110 2.96 -10.32 9.80
N LYS A 111 3.46 -9.30 10.52
CA LYS A 111 2.62 -8.44 11.38
C LYS A 111 1.54 -7.70 10.58
N ILE A 112 1.88 -7.14 9.42
CA ILE A 112 0.92 -6.48 8.52
C ILE A 112 -0.13 -7.48 8.06
N TRP A 113 0.26 -8.68 7.63
CA TRP A 113 -0.68 -9.73 7.25
C TRP A 113 -1.63 -10.10 8.39
N GLU A 114 -1.15 -10.28 9.61
CA GLU A 114 -1.98 -10.56 10.79
C GLU A 114 -2.99 -9.44 11.08
N LEU A 115 -2.60 -8.17 10.90
CA LEU A 115 -3.51 -7.03 10.98
C LEU A 115 -4.55 -7.06 9.86
N LEU A 116 -4.14 -7.30 8.60
CA LEU A 116 -5.05 -7.42 7.46
C LEU A 116 -6.10 -8.51 7.67
N LYS A 117 -5.73 -9.66 8.26
CA LYS A 117 -6.69 -10.72 8.60
C LYS A 117 -7.75 -10.23 9.57
N LYS A 118 -7.32 -9.60 10.68
CA LYS A 118 -8.23 -9.05 11.69
C LYS A 118 -9.14 -7.98 11.08
N SER A 119 -8.58 -7.06 10.30
CA SER A 119 -9.32 -5.97 9.66
C SER A 119 -10.34 -6.48 8.65
N HIS A 120 -10.04 -7.51 7.85
CA HIS A 120 -11.01 -8.07 6.91
C HIS A 120 -12.21 -8.71 7.62
N ILE A 121 -11.97 -9.44 8.71
CA ILE A 121 -13.04 -10.04 9.52
C ILE A 121 -13.88 -8.93 10.17
N TYR A 122 -13.23 -7.94 10.78
CA TYR A 122 -13.89 -6.80 11.39
C TYR A 122 -14.73 -6.01 10.38
N TYR A 123 -14.17 -5.66 9.22
CA TYR A 123 -14.88 -4.97 8.16
C TYR A 123 -16.09 -5.78 7.67
N TYR A 124 -15.90 -7.08 7.39
CA TYR A 124 -16.98 -7.93 6.89
C TYR A 124 -18.16 -8.00 7.87
N THR A 125 -17.88 -8.07 9.18
CA THR A 125 -18.93 -8.11 10.20
C THR A 125 -19.57 -6.74 10.40
N LYS A 126 -18.77 -5.69 10.62
CA LYS A 126 -19.24 -4.34 10.93
C LYS A 126 -19.96 -3.66 9.78
N ALA A 127 -19.46 -3.79 8.55
CA ALA A 127 -20.12 -3.24 7.36
C ALA A 127 -21.48 -3.88 7.07
N ARG A 128 -21.83 -4.97 7.75
CA ARG A 128 -23.09 -5.71 7.62
C ARG A 128 -23.92 -5.72 8.91
N GLU A 129 -23.50 -4.99 9.95
CA GLU A 129 -24.30 -4.83 11.16
C GLU A 129 -25.64 -4.19 10.83
N GLY A 130 -26.73 -4.76 11.36
CA GLY A 130 -28.10 -4.31 11.08
C GLY A 130 -28.71 -4.87 9.78
N SER A 131 -27.99 -5.68 9.01
CA SER A 131 -28.56 -6.46 7.89
C SER A 131 -29.12 -7.81 8.35
N ASP A 132 -30.16 -8.31 7.68
CA ASP A 132 -30.95 -9.48 8.10
C ASP A 132 -30.19 -10.83 8.16
N SER A 133 -28.92 -10.90 7.77
CA SER A 133 -28.05 -12.04 8.17
C SER A 133 -26.60 -11.84 7.75
N ILE A 134 -25.69 -11.82 8.73
CA ILE A 134 -24.30 -12.20 8.47
C ILE A 134 -24.31 -13.72 8.25
N ASP A 135 -24.05 -14.15 7.01
CA ASP A 135 -23.86 -15.58 6.74
C ASP A 135 -22.57 -16.06 7.40
N LEU A 136 -22.72 -16.74 8.54
CA LEU A 136 -21.62 -17.33 9.31
C LEU A 136 -20.80 -18.33 8.49
N ARG A 137 -21.39 -18.97 7.46
CA ARG A 137 -20.66 -19.88 6.58
C ARG A 137 -19.65 -19.12 5.71
N VAL A 138 -20.03 -17.95 5.20
CA VAL A 138 -19.12 -17.08 4.44
C VAL A 138 -18.01 -16.54 5.34
N LEU A 139 -18.36 -16.11 6.56
CA LEU A 139 -17.37 -15.63 7.53
C LEU A 139 -16.34 -16.72 7.88
N LYS A 140 -16.80 -17.94 8.14
CA LYS A 140 -15.93 -19.09 8.41
C LYS A 140 -15.01 -19.40 7.23
N LYS A 141 -15.53 -19.44 6.00
CA LYS A 141 -14.72 -19.64 4.79
C LYS A 141 -13.69 -18.53 4.58
N LEU A 142 -14.05 -17.28 4.88
CA LEU A 142 -13.11 -16.16 4.81
C LEU A 142 -11.98 -16.33 5.83
N GLN A 143 -12.33 -16.65 7.08
CA GLN A 143 -11.38 -16.93 8.15
C GLN A 143 -10.42 -18.06 7.75
N GLU A 144 -10.93 -19.18 7.23
CA GLU A 144 -10.13 -20.32 6.76
C GLU A 144 -9.14 -19.92 5.65
N ARG A 145 -9.58 -19.15 4.65
CA ARG A 145 -8.71 -18.67 3.56
C ARG A 145 -7.62 -17.72 4.07
N LEU A 146 -7.98 -16.83 4.99
CA LEU A 146 -7.05 -15.92 5.64
C LEU A 146 -6.01 -16.69 6.47
N ASP A 147 -6.43 -17.74 7.20
CA ASP A 147 -5.54 -18.60 7.97
C ASP A 147 -4.61 -19.44 7.08
N GLN A 148 -5.06 -19.81 5.88
CA GLN A 148 -4.26 -20.49 4.86
C GLN A 148 -3.21 -19.60 4.17
N GLY A 149 -3.24 -18.28 4.39
CA GLY A 149 -2.23 -17.36 3.82
C GLY A 149 -2.76 -16.40 2.76
N MET A 150 -4.07 -16.28 2.58
CA MET A 150 -4.63 -15.23 1.72
C MET A 150 -4.12 -13.85 2.17
N TYR A 151 -3.70 -13.04 1.19
CA TYR A 151 -3.03 -11.74 1.31
C TYR A 151 -1.64 -11.74 1.98
N ARG A 152 -1.05 -12.89 2.32
CA ARG A 152 0.32 -12.95 2.84
C ARG A 152 1.31 -12.74 1.69
N ALA A 153 1.95 -11.57 1.65
CA ALA A 153 2.88 -11.19 0.59
C ALA A 153 4.32 -11.03 1.13
N PRO A 154 5.35 -11.25 0.30
CA PRO A 154 6.75 -11.02 0.69
C PRO A 154 7.08 -9.53 0.76
N ILE A 155 6.25 -8.67 0.16
CA ILE A 155 6.40 -7.22 0.14
C ILE A 155 5.04 -6.55 0.28
N TYR A 156 4.99 -5.48 1.09
CA TYR A 156 3.86 -4.56 1.14
C TYR A 156 4.32 -3.16 0.75
N VAL A 157 3.55 -2.50 -0.11
CA VAL A 157 3.74 -1.09 -0.45
C VAL A 157 2.54 -0.32 0.10
N ALA A 158 2.78 0.53 1.09
CA ALA A 158 1.77 1.41 1.64
C ALA A 158 1.92 2.80 1.00
N ALA A 159 0.87 3.27 0.33
CA ALA A 159 0.80 4.59 -0.24
C ALA A 159 -0.04 5.51 0.66
N PHE A 160 0.46 6.72 0.89
CA PHE A 160 -0.16 7.67 1.79
C PHE A 160 -0.27 9.03 1.15
N LEU A 161 -1.31 9.77 1.53
CA LEU A 161 -1.45 11.18 1.23
C LEU A 161 -0.80 12.03 2.32
N LYS A 162 0.09 12.93 1.93
CA LYS A 162 0.79 13.88 2.79
C LYS A 162 -0.06 15.13 2.98
N LEU A 163 -0.98 15.07 3.94
CA LEU A 163 -1.89 16.17 4.29
C LEU A 163 -1.19 17.45 4.80
N SER A 164 0.09 17.35 5.18
CA SER A 164 0.90 18.52 5.55
C SER A 164 1.38 19.34 4.37
N ASN A 165 1.35 18.79 3.15
CA ASN A 165 1.75 19.49 1.94
C ASN A 165 0.51 20.15 1.32
N LYS A 166 0.10 21.31 1.85
CA LYS A 166 -1.07 22.06 1.36
C LYS A 166 -0.68 23.16 0.38
N GLY A 167 -1.35 23.21 -0.75
CA GLY A 167 -1.21 24.22 -1.80
C GLY A 167 -2.36 25.21 -1.86
N LEU A 168 -3.53 24.89 -1.28
CA LEU A 168 -4.70 25.77 -1.27
C LEU A 168 -4.98 26.39 0.10
N LYS A 169 -5.86 27.40 0.08
CA LYS A 169 -6.41 28.02 1.29
C LYS A 169 -7.27 27.00 2.04
N LYS A 170 -7.44 27.23 3.35
CA LYS A 170 -8.19 26.34 4.25
C LYS A 170 -9.61 26.02 3.75
N ASP A 171 -10.29 26.98 3.15
CA ASP A 171 -11.67 26.79 2.64
C ASP A 171 -11.76 25.79 1.46
N TYR A 172 -10.62 25.40 0.89
CA TYR A 172 -10.49 24.43 -0.19
C TYR A 172 -9.76 23.15 0.25
N SER A 173 -9.59 22.91 1.56
CA SER A 173 -8.83 21.73 2.03
C SER A 173 -9.45 20.41 1.59
N ASP A 174 -10.78 20.33 1.56
CA ASP A 174 -11.49 19.09 1.32
C ASP A 174 -11.37 18.67 -0.16
N ILE A 175 -11.43 19.64 -1.07
CA ILE A 175 -11.23 19.39 -2.51
C ILE A 175 -9.75 19.08 -2.82
N GLU A 176 -8.81 19.74 -2.14
CA GLU A 176 -7.39 19.43 -2.27
C GLU A 176 -7.08 18.01 -1.81
N GLU A 177 -7.64 17.59 -0.67
CA GLU A 177 -7.48 16.24 -0.16
C GLU A 177 -8.06 15.19 -1.12
N LEU A 178 -9.24 15.45 -1.69
CA LEU A 178 -9.85 14.59 -2.69
C LEU A 178 -8.94 14.40 -3.92
N TRP A 179 -8.40 15.49 -4.48
CA TRP A 179 -7.46 15.42 -5.59
C TRP A 179 -6.17 14.67 -5.25
N GLY A 180 -5.71 14.83 -4.00
CA GLY A 180 -4.59 14.08 -3.47
C GLY A 180 -4.86 12.56 -3.48
N VAL A 181 -6.05 12.15 -3.02
CA VAL A 181 -6.48 10.74 -3.05
C VAL A 181 -6.56 10.21 -4.47
N GLU A 182 -7.11 10.98 -5.42
CA GLU A 182 -7.17 10.60 -6.84
C GLU A 182 -5.77 10.43 -7.44
N SER A 183 -4.85 11.35 -7.12
CA SER A 183 -3.46 11.30 -7.59
C SER A 183 -2.72 10.07 -7.05
N VAL A 184 -2.88 9.76 -5.75
CA VAL A 184 -2.31 8.56 -5.11
C VAL A 184 -2.91 7.29 -5.71
N SER A 185 -4.20 7.30 -6.02
CA SER A 185 -4.91 6.19 -6.66
C SER A 185 -4.36 5.88 -8.05
N ALA A 186 -4.10 6.93 -8.86
CA ALA A 186 -3.45 6.77 -10.16
C ALA A 186 -2.03 6.18 -10.03
N ALA A 187 -1.26 6.58 -9.01
CA ALA A 187 0.05 6.01 -8.74
C ALA A 187 -0.02 4.51 -8.35
N LEU A 188 -1.02 4.11 -7.58
CA LEU A 188 -1.27 2.71 -7.23
C LEU A 188 -1.67 1.85 -8.46
N GLU A 189 -2.41 2.42 -9.41
CA GLU A 189 -2.71 1.75 -10.68
C GLU A 189 -1.44 1.56 -11.50
N ASN A 190 -0.59 2.60 -11.62
CA ASN A 190 0.71 2.47 -12.29
C ASN A 190 1.58 1.38 -11.66
N ILE A 191 1.59 1.26 -10.32
CA ILE A 191 2.27 0.17 -9.60
C ILE A 191 1.73 -1.19 -10.06
N SER A 192 0.40 -1.33 -10.12
CA SER A 192 -0.24 -2.59 -10.48
C SER A 192 0.04 -2.99 -11.93
N LEU A 193 0.01 -2.04 -12.86
CA LEU A 193 0.32 -2.28 -14.27
C LEU A 193 1.81 -2.57 -14.48
N ALA A 194 2.71 -1.80 -13.87
CA ALA A 194 4.15 -2.05 -13.97
C ALA A 194 4.56 -3.39 -13.37
N ALA A 195 3.97 -3.78 -12.24
CA ALA A 195 4.18 -5.08 -11.64
C ALA A 195 3.66 -6.21 -12.55
N THR A 196 2.45 -6.07 -13.10
CA THR A 196 1.87 -7.05 -14.04
C THR A 196 2.75 -7.22 -15.28
N ALA A 197 3.25 -6.11 -15.84
CA ALA A 197 4.15 -6.14 -16.99
C ALA A 197 5.46 -6.90 -16.70
N LEU A 198 5.90 -6.94 -15.44
CA LEU A 198 7.07 -7.70 -14.98
C LEU A 198 6.72 -9.13 -14.53
N GLY A 199 5.49 -9.60 -14.80
CA GLY A 199 5.01 -10.93 -14.40
C GLY A 199 4.67 -11.07 -12.92
N LEU A 200 4.48 -9.96 -12.20
CA LEU A 200 4.19 -9.96 -10.77
C LEU A 200 2.71 -9.67 -10.50
N GLY A 201 2.12 -10.43 -9.58
CA GLY A 201 0.77 -10.16 -9.09
C GLY A 201 0.73 -9.05 -8.05
N THR A 202 -0.32 -8.23 -8.07
CA THR A 202 -0.61 -7.25 -7.02
C THR A 202 -2.05 -7.39 -6.51
N CYS A 203 -2.31 -6.86 -5.31
CA CYS A 203 -3.68 -6.62 -4.87
C CYS A 203 -3.71 -5.32 -4.07
N TRP A 204 -4.44 -4.34 -4.62
CA TRP A 204 -4.78 -3.14 -3.91
C TRP A 204 -5.84 -3.45 -2.85
N ILE A 205 -5.56 -3.08 -1.60
CA ILE A 205 -6.47 -3.13 -0.46
C ILE A 205 -6.67 -1.69 0.04
N GLY A 206 -7.92 -1.26 0.15
CA GLY A 206 -8.33 0.02 0.74
C GLY A 206 -9.05 -0.18 2.07
#